data_AF-A0A4S2RU63-F1
#
_entry.id   AF-A0A4S2RU63-F1
#
_cell.length_a   1.000
_cell.length_b   1.000
_cell.length_c   1.000
_cell.angle_alpha   90.00
_cell.angle_beta   90.00
_cell.angle_gamma   90.00
#
_symmetry.space_group_name_H-M   'P 1'
#
loop_
_entity.id
_entity.type
_entity.pdbx_description
1 polymer ?
#
loop_
_entity_poly.entity_id
_entity_poly.type
_entity_poly.pdbx_seq_one_letter_code
_entity_poly.pdbx_strand_id
1 'polypeptide(L)'
;MKAAKIAYKPVGLVLGAAGGMLAGVAFKQVWKVIEGEGDAPDAMDEDRPWTQILLAAAVQGAIFAVVKAAVERSGAVTTRRLTGAWPG
;
A
#
# COMPACT_ATOMS: atom_id res chain seq x y z
N MET A 1 22.77 18.08 13.13
CA MET A 1 21.39 17.53 13.04
C MET A 1 20.56 18.40 12.10
N LYS A 2 19.69 17.82 11.25
CA LYS A 2 18.68 18.49 10.38
C LYS A 2 18.96 18.73 8.87
N ALA A 3 19.94 18.09 8.22
CA ALA A 3 20.05 18.11 6.74
C ALA A 3 19.50 16.81 6.09
N ALA A 4 19.80 15.64 6.67
CA ALA A 4 19.33 14.35 6.17
C ALA A 4 17.80 14.16 6.21
N LYS A 5 17.09 14.90 7.07
CA LYS A 5 15.62 14.79 7.23
C LYS A 5 14.81 15.57 6.18
N ILE A 6 15.42 16.48 5.43
CA ILE A 6 14.72 17.32 4.43
C ILE A 6 14.83 16.71 3.03
N ALA A 7 15.94 16.04 2.70
CA ALA A 7 16.10 15.31 1.43
C ALA A 7 15.34 13.96 1.40
N TYR A 8 15.06 13.34 2.56
CA TYR A 8 14.31 12.07 2.63
C TYR A 8 12.79 12.21 2.51
N LYS A 9 12.25 13.42 2.68
CA LYS A 9 10.81 13.69 2.54
C LYS A 9 10.26 13.47 1.12
N PRO A 10 10.88 14.00 0.05
CA PRO A 10 10.37 13.77 -1.31
C PRO A 10 10.54 12.32 -1.74
N VAL A 11 11.62 11.64 -1.35
CA VAL A 11 11.81 10.22 -1.70
C VAL A 11 10.80 9.34 -0.97
N GLY A 12 10.56 9.58 0.32
CA GLY A 12 9.52 8.87 1.07
C GLY A 12 8.11 9.14 0.53
N LEU A 13 7.84 10.36 0.06
CA LEU A 13 6.57 10.72 -0.59
C LEU A 13 6.41 10.01 -1.94
N VAL A 14 7.44 10.00 -2.78
CA VAL A 14 7.42 9.34 -4.09
C VAL A 14 7.29 7.83 -3.94
N LEU A 15 8.04 7.23 -3.02
CA LEU A 15 7.92 5.81 -2.68
C LEU A 15 6.56 5.48 -2.07
N GLY A 16 6.01 6.37 -1.23
CA GLY A 16 4.66 6.24 -0.68
C GLY A 16 3.58 6.32 -1.75
N ALA A 17 3.70 7.24 -2.71
CA ALA A 17 2.80 7.37 -3.84
C ALA A 17 2.88 6.16 -4.78
N ALA A 18 4.09 5.69 -5.09
CA ALA A 18 4.30 4.49 -5.89
C ALA A 18 3.75 3.24 -5.20
N GLY A 19 3.96 3.12 -3.88
CA GLY A 19 3.37 2.04 -3.06
C GLY A 19 1.84 2.12 -3.02
N GLY A 20 1.27 3.32 -2.93
CA GLY A 20 -0.17 3.55 -3.01
C GLY A 20 -0.76 3.18 -4.36
N MET A 21 -0.09 3.51 -5.47
CA MET A 21 -0.51 3.09 -6.81
C MET A 21 -0.46 1.56 -6.98
N LEU A 22 0.62 0.92 -6.53
CA LEU A 22 0.74 -0.54 -6.56
C LEU A 22 -0.34 -1.21 -5.73
N ALA A 23 -0.63 -0.68 -4.53
CA ALA A 23 -1.71 -1.18 -3.68
C ALA A 23 -3.07 -1.01 -4.35
N GLY A 24 -3.33 0.11 -5.03
CA GLY A 24 -4.57 0.34 -5.78
C GLY A 24 -4.77 -0.64 -6.94
N VAL A 25 -3.71 -0.95 -7.68
CA VAL A 25 -3.75 -1.97 -8.76
C VAL A 25 -4.00 -3.35 -8.20
N ALA A 26 -3.29 -3.74 -7.12
CA ALA A 26 -3.49 -5.03 -6.46
C ALA A 26 -4.91 -5.17 -5.90
N PHE A 27 -5.45 -4.10 -5.30
CA PHE A 27 -6.82 -4.06 -4.81
C PHE A 27 -7.84 -4.27 -5.92
N LYS A 28 -7.74 -3.53 -7.03
CA LYS A 28 -8.63 -3.71 -8.19
C LYS A 28 -8.61 -5.13 -8.73
N GLN A 29 -7.44 -5.76 -8.78
CA GLN A 29 -7.30 -7.14 -9.26
C GLN A 29 -7.95 -8.14 -8.30
N VAL A 30 -7.72 -7.99 -6.99
CA VAL A 30 -8.36 -8.85 -5.97
C VAL A 30 -9.87 -8.67 -6.01
N TRP A 31 -10.35 -7.44 -6.16
CA TRP A 31 -11.78 -7.16 -6.16
C TRP A 31 -12.49 -7.70 -7.39
N LYS A 32 -11.88 -7.61 -8.58
CA LYS A 32 -12.37 -8.28 -9.80
C LYS A 32 -12.52 -9.79 -9.63
N VAL A 33 -11.68 -10.42 -8.80
CA VAL A 33 -11.81 -11.86 -8.53
C VAL A 33 -12.98 -12.15 -7.58
N ILE A 34 -13.25 -11.24 -6.63
CA ILE A 34 -14.31 -11.40 -5.62
C ILE A 34 -15.70 -11.07 -6.21
N GLU A 35 -15.84 -9.96 -6.92
CA GLU A 35 -17.13 -9.44 -7.41
C GLU A 35 -17.32 -9.64 -8.94
N GLY A 36 -16.33 -10.21 -9.63
CA GLY A 36 -16.39 -10.43 -11.08
C GLY A 36 -16.12 -9.15 -11.88
N GLU A 37 -17.10 -8.72 -12.68
CA GLU A 37 -17.01 -7.48 -13.47
C GLU A 37 -17.37 -6.22 -12.67
N GLY A 38 -17.75 -6.36 -11.39
CA GLY A 38 -18.06 -5.25 -10.50
C GLY A 38 -16.82 -4.46 -10.05
N ASP A 39 -16.94 -3.14 -10.01
CA ASP A 39 -15.95 -2.27 -9.37
C ASP A 39 -16.12 -2.31 -7.84
N ALA A 40 -15.02 -2.03 -7.13
CA ALA A 40 -15.02 -2.02 -5.68
C ALA A 40 -15.95 -0.95 -5.09
N PRO A 41 -16.68 -1.25 -3.98
CA PRO A 41 -17.52 -0.27 -3.31
C PRO A 41 -16.70 0.96 -2.93
N ASP A 42 -17.18 2.14 -3.35
CA ASP A 42 -16.64 3.41 -2.91
C ASP A 42 -17.17 3.71 -1.50
N ALA A 43 -16.35 4.37 -0.68
CA ALA A 43 -16.76 4.80 0.65
C ALA A 43 -17.93 5.80 0.60
N MET A 44 -18.15 6.44 -0.55
CA MET A 44 -19.25 7.38 -0.77
C MET A 44 -20.43 6.79 -1.54
N ASP A 45 -20.46 5.48 -1.80
CA ASP A 45 -21.58 4.83 -2.49
C ASP A 45 -22.83 4.80 -1.58
N GLU A 46 -23.84 5.61 -1.90
CA GLU A 46 -25.08 5.75 -1.12
C GLU A 46 -25.98 4.50 -1.21
N ASP A 47 -25.97 3.82 -2.36
CA ASP A 47 -26.82 2.65 -2.62
C ASP A 47 -26.26 1.34 -2.04
N ARG A 48 -25.06 1.36 -1.46
CA ARG A 48 -24.34 0.17 -0.99
C ARG A 48 -24.49 0.00 0.53
N PRO A 49 -24.76 -1.22 1.03
CA PRO A 49 -24.88 -1.45 2.47
C PRO A 49 -23.54 -1.27 3.18
N TRP A 50 -23.56 -0.66 4.36
CA TRP A 50 -22.38 -0.39 5.20
C TRP A 50 -21.46 -1.58 5.39
N THR A 51 -22.01 -2.79 5.55
CA THR A 51 -21.22 -4.02 5.70
C THR A 51 -20.32 -4.27 4.49
N GLN A 52 -20.80 -3.99 3.28
CA GLN A 52 -20.06 -4.21 2.04
C GLN A 52 -18.94 -3.18 1.89
N ILE A 53 -19.21 -1.90 2.22
CA ILE A 53 -18.20 -0.82 2.24
C ILE A 53 -17.09 -1.12 3.26
N LEU A 54 -17.45 -1.49 4.48
CA LEU A 54 -16.47 -1.80 5.53
C LEU A 54 -15.61 -3.01 5.19
N LEU A 55 -16.20 -4.04 4.56
CA LEU A 55 -15.47 -5.23 4.15
C LEU A 55 -14.51 -4.92 2.99
N ALA A 56 -14.94 -4.09 2.03
CA ALA A 56 -14.07 -3.58 0.97
C ALA A 56 -12.89 -2.78 1.53
N ALA A 57 -13.15 -1.85 2.46
CA ALA A 57 -12.12 -1.07 3.13
C ALA A 57 -11.13 -1.96 3.92
N ALA A 58 -11.63 -3.00 4.59
CA ALA A 58 -10.77 -3.96 5.30
C ALA A 58 -9.84 -4.72 4.35
N VAL A 59 -10.36 -5.20 3.22
CA VAL A 59 -9.57 -5.88 2.19
C VAL A 59 -8.52 -4.94 1.60
N GLN A 60 -8.90 -3.70 1.28
CA GLN A 60 -7.99 -2.68 0.79
C GLN A 60 -6.85 -2.40 1.80
N GLY A 61 -7.20 -2.25 3.08
CA GLY A 61 -6.24 -2.06 4.16
C GLY A 61 -5.27 -3.23 4.32
N ALA A 62 -5.78 -4.47 4.20
CA ALA A 62 -4.96 -5.68 4.24
C ALA A 62 -3.95 -5.74 3.08
N ILE A 63 -4.41 -5.44 1.85
CA ILE A 63 -3.53 -5.40 0.67
C ILE A 63 -2.45 -4.33 0.83
N PHE A 64 -2.84 -3.13 1.28
CA PHE A 64 -1.89 -2.05 1.55
C PHE A 64 -0.83 -2.46 2.57
N ALA A 65 -1.24 -3.10 3.68
CA ALA A 65 -0.32 -3.58 4.70
C ALA A 65 0.67 -4.62 4.15
N VAL A 66 0.20 -5.55 3.32
CA VAL A 66 1.05 -6.56 2.67
C VAL A 66 2.07 -5.91 1.73
N VAL A 67 1.63 -4.99 0.86
CA VAL A 67 2.51 -4.28 -0.07
C VAL A 67 3.56 -3.47 0.70
N LYS A 68 3.14 -2.73 1.73
CA LYS A 68 4.05 -1.98 2.59
C LYS A 68 5.10 -2.87 3.23
N ALA A 69 4.68 -3.98 3.85
CA ALA A 69 5.60 -4.92 4.49
C ALA A 69 6.59 -5.54 3.48
N ALA A 70 6.13 -5.85 2.27
CA ALA A 70 6.99 -6.37 1.20
C ALA A 70 8.06 -5.34 0.76
N VAL A 71 7.67 -4.07 0.63
CA VAL A 71 8.59 -2.96 0.28
C VAL A 71 9.60 -2.74 1.41
N GLU A 72 9.13 -2.64 2.66
CA GLU A 72 10.01 -2.45 3.84
C GLU A 72 11.01 -3.61 3.98
N ARG A 73 10.54 -4.85 3.81
CA ARG A 73 11.42 -6.03 3.86
C ARG A 73 12.43 -6.03 2.72
N SER A 74 12.02 -5.70 1.50
CA SER A 74 12.90 -5.65 0.33
C SER A 74 13.95 -4.54 0.47
N GLY A 75 13.55 -3.38 1.01
CA GLY A 75 14.46 -2.30 1.38
C GLY A 75 15.48 -2.79 2.42
N ALA A 76 15.02 -3.45 3.48
CA ALA A 76 15.90 -3.94 4.54
C ALA A 76 16.94 -4.96 4.06
N VAL A 77 16.51 -5.90 3.21
CA VAL A 77 17.40 -6.89 2.58
C VAL A 77 18.41 -6.20 1.66
N THR A 78 17.97 -5.22 0.87
CA THR A 78 18.85 -4.48 -0.06
C THR A 78 19.89 -3.67 0.70
N THR A 79 19.49 -2.96 1.76
CA THR A 79 20.44 -2.24 2.62
C THR A 79 21.44 -3.20 3.23
N ARG A 80 21.00 -4.33 3.80
CA ARG A 80 21.93 -5.34 4.34
C ARG A 80 22.91 -5.86 3.29
N ARG A 81 22.48 -6.07 2.05
CA ARG A 81 23.37 -6.51 0.97
C ARG A 81 24.40 -5.44 0.59
N LEU A 82 24.02 -4.17 0.63
CA LEU A 82 24.90 -3.07 0.22
C LEU A 82 25.84 -2.61 1.34
N THR A 83 25.36 -2.57 2.58
CA THR A 83 26.11 -2.01 3.72
C THR A 83 26.60 -3.07 4.71
N GLY A 84 26.16 -4.32 4.58
CA GLY A 84 26.42 -5.39 5.55
C GLY A 84 25.60 -5.29 6.84
N ALA A 85 24.95 -4.14 7.10
CA ALA A 85 24.20 -3.86 8.33
C ALA A 85 22.69 -3.92 8.09
N TRP A 86 21.96 -4.46 9.06
CA TRP A 86 20.50 -4.45 9.02
C TRP A 86 19.98 -3.04 9.34
N PRO A 87 19.07 -2.47 8.52
CA PRO A 87 18.41 -1.22 8.87
C PRO A 87 17.30 -1.50 9.88
N GLY A 88 17.63 -1.30 11.15
CA GLY A 88 16.74 -1.45 12.30
C GLY A 88 17.41 -0.93 13.54
#